data_AF-A0A1V5RMC5-F1
#
_entry.id   AF-A0A1V5RMC5-F1
#
_cell.length_a   1.000
_cell.length_b   1.000
_cell.length_c   1.000
_cell.angle_alpha   90.00
_cell.angle_beta   90.00
_cell.angle_gamma   90.00
#
_symmetry.space_group_name_H-M   'P 1'
#
loop_
_entity.id
_entity.type
_entity.pdbx_description
1 polymer ?
#
loop_
_entity_poly.entity_id
_entity_poly.type
_entity_poly.pdbx_seq_one_letter_code
_entity_poly.pdbx_strand_id
1 'polypeptide(L)'
;MKTYIIKKYEDLTEFEDDFGYKIDGNAEFEGLIEFNGRLLVEGYLLIKDSGSIKSHGYIEAGEFIEAYGSIEADGSIKSHGPIEAYRFIKVNGHIEADWSIKAYGSIEAYGSIEANGPIEAGGSIKAGGYIKSSEYIKSGWYIESGDFIKAGESHGISAGSYITCKGTLSFGLKAFAGICVWREIADREKTITCSRMIGRGKVEYGILVETDKNFKSEIEEVK
;
A
#
# COMPACT_ATOMS: atom_id res chain seq x y z
N MET A 1 1.89 21.01 -18.08
CA MET A 1 1.44 21.80 -16.91
C MET A 1 2.55 22.72 -16.44
N LYS A 2 2.25 23.80 -15.72
CA LYS A 2 3.27 24.65 -15.07
C LYS A 2 3.84 23.89 -13.86
N THR A 3 5.15 23.97 -13.64
CA THR A 3 5.80 23.42 -12.45
C THR A 3 6.08 24.52 -11.44
N TYR A 4 5.69 24.29 -10.20
CA TYR A 4 5.90 25.18 -9.05
C TYR A 4 6.95 24.56 -8.14
N ILE A 5 8.05 25.27 -7.93
CA ILE A 5 9.12 24.86 -7.01
C ILE A 5 8.92 25.65 -5.72
N ILE A 6 8.50 24.96 -4.67
CA ILE A 6 8.14 25.54 -3.39
C ILE A 6 9.23 25.20 -2.39
N LYS A 7 9.99 26.23 -1.99
CA LYS A 7 11.13 26.07 -1.08
C LYS A 7 10.80 26.50 0.35
N LYS A 8 9.77 27.32 0.51
CA LYS A 8 9.36 27.87 1.80
C LYS A 8 7.84 27.90 1.91
N TYR A 9 7.37 27.97 3.15
CA TYR A 9 5.94 28.02 3.44
C TYR A 9 5.27 29.28 2.88
N GLU A 10 5.97 30.41 2.79
CA GLU A 10 5.37 31.64 2.25
C GLU A 10 4.94 31.48 0.78
N ASP A 11 5.65 30.64 0.01
CA ASP A 11 5.33 30.33 -1.38
C ASP A 11 4.03 29.49 -1.49
N LEU A 12 3.55 28.90 -0.39
CA LEU A 12 2.31 28.12 -0.37
C LEU A 12 1.04 28.96 -0.29
N THR A 13 1.15 30.20 0.20
CA THR A 13 0.00 31.06 0.48
C THR A 13 -0.82 31.39 -0.76
N GLU A 14 -0.21 31.39 -1.95
CA GLU A 14 -0.92 31.61 -3.21
C GLU A 14 -1.81 30.42 -3.64
N PHE A 15 -1.61 29.24 -3.03
CA PHE A 15 -2.36 28.01 -3.33
C PHE A 15 -3.42 27.68 -2.27
N GLU A 16 -3.54 28.49 -1.22
CA GLU A 16 -4.51 28.25 -0.15
C GLU A 16 -5.95 28.46 -0.62
N ASP A 17 -6.83 27.53 -0.24
CA ASP A 17 -8.27 27.63 -0.38
C ASP A 17 -8.97 27.22 0.92
N ASP A 18 -10.31 27.28 0.95
CA ASP A 18 -11.11 27.00 2.16
C ASP A 18 -10.90 25.60 2.76
N PHE A 19 -10.27 24.67 2.02
CA PHE A 19 -10.09 23.27 2.41
C PHE A 19 -8.63 22.87 2.66
N GLY A 20 -7.67 23.74 2.32
CA GLY A 20 -6.24 23.47 2.39
C GLY A 20 -5.52 24.11 1.21
N TYR A 21 -4.87 23.29 0.39
CA TYR A 21 -4.00 23.74 -0.70
C TYR A 21 -4.41 23.10 -2.04
N LYS A 22 -4.49 23.92 -3.10
CA LYS A 22 -4.73 23.49 -4.47
C LYS A 22 -3.71 24.07 -5.43
N ILE A 23 -2.98 23.21 -6.13
CA ILE A 23 -1.98 23.58 -7.13
C ILE A 23 -2.45 23.11 -8.51
N ASP A 24 -2.79 24.06 -9.38
CA ASP A 24 -3.11 23.81 -10.80
C ASP A 24 -1.82 23.69 -11.63
N GLY A 25 -1.10 22.60 -11.39
CA GLY A 25 0.25 22.40 -11.91
C GLY A 25 0.94 21.22 -11.26
N ASN A 26 2.23 21.10 -11.55
CA ASN A 26 3.11 20.19 -10.83
C ASN A 26 3.68 20.91 -9.61
N ALA A 27 3.88 20.17 -8.52
CA ALA A 27 4.41 20.71 -7.29
C ALA A 27 5.72 20.00 -6.90
N GLU A 28 6.78 20.77 -6.73
CA GLU A 28 8.08 20.29 -6.25
C GLU A 28 8.42 20.96 -4.93
N PHE A 29 8.81 20.15 -3.98
CA PHE A 29 9.06 20.56 -2.60
C PHE A 29 10.43 20.11 -2.14
N GLU A 30 11.09 20.91 -1.32
CA GLU A 30 12.37 20.58 -0.69
C GLU A 30 12.20 20.49 0.83
N GLY A 31 12.61 19.37 1.43
CA GLY A 31 12.60 19.19 2.89
C GLY A 31 11.28 18.69 3.49
N LEU A 32 11.08 18.97 4.78
CA LEU A 32 9.91 18.53 5.54
C LEU A 32 8.80 19.57 5.45
N ILE A 33 7.63 19.19 4.93
CA ILE A 33 6.49 20.10 4.79
C ILE A 33 5.24 19.47 5.38
N GLU A 34 4.49 20.30 6.10
CA GLU A 34 3.23 19.95 6.74
C GLU A 34 2.14 20.90 6.26
N PHE A 35 1.02 20.33 5.81
CA PHE A 35 -0.14 21.05 5.31
C PHE A 35 -1.30 20.94 6.30
N ASN A 36 -1.87 22.09 6.66
CA ASN A 36 -3.15 22.14 7.39
C ASN A 36 -4.29 21.97 6.38
N GLY A 37 -5.03 20.86 6.47
CA GLY A 37 -6.06 20.50 5.50
C GLY A 37 -5.51 19.68 4.33
N ARG A 38 -6.27 19.60 3.24
CA ARG A 38 -5.92 18.77 2.07
C ARG A 38 -4.79 19.37 1.25
N LEU A 39 -4.09 18.54 0.50
CA LEU A 39 -3.23 18.96 -0.62
C LEU A 39 -3.74 18.33 -1.90
N LEU A 40 -4.12 19.16 -2.88
CA LEU A 40 -4.51 18.72 -4.21
C LEU A 40 -3.58 19.31 -5.25
N VAL A 41 -2.97 18.45 -6.06
CA VAL A 41 -2.05 18.81 -7.13
C VAL A 41 -2.58 18.22 -8.42
N GLU A 42 -2.97 19.05 -9.38
CA GLU A 42 -3.55 18.55 -10.64
C GLU A 42 -2.53 17.76 -11.49
N GLY A 43 -1.23 17.97 -11.27
CA GLY A 43 -0.13 17.26 -11.94
C GLY A 43 0.60 16.30 -11.01
N TYR A 44 1.93 16.25 -11.10
CA TYR A 44 2.73 15.46 -10.18
C TYR A 44 3.10 16.21 -8.90
N LEU A 45 3.31 15.45 -7.82
CA LEU A 45 3.80 15.90 -6.53
C LEU A 45 5.14 15.22 -6.20
N LEU A 46 6.21 16.00 -6.09
CA LEU A 46 7.56 15.50 -5.87
C LEU A 46 8.23 16.18 -4.68
N ILE A 47 8.61 15.40 -3.66
CA ILE A 47 9.30 15.88 -2.45
C ILE A 47 10.77 15.42 -2.46
N LYS A 48 11.69 16.35 -2.69
CA LYS A 48 13.14 16.12 -2.89
C LYS A 48 13.94 16.18 -1.58
N ASP A 49 15.23 15.88 -1.66
CA ASP A 49 16.23 16.07 -0.59
C ASP A 49 15.93 15.35 0.73
N SER A 50 15.53 14.07 0.63
CA SER A 50 15.04 13.29 1.79
C SER A 50 13.81 13.90 2.46
N GLY A 51 13.13 14.80 1.76
CA GLY A 51 11.97 15.53 2.23
C GLY A 51 10.76 14.62 2.40
N SER A 52 9.96 14.94 3.41
CA SER A 52 8.75 14.21 3.75
C SER A 52 7.57 15.16 3.70
N ILE A 53 6.42 14.63 3.35
CA ILE A 53 5.17 15.37 3.32
C ILE A 53 4.22 14.82 4.36
N LYS A 54 3.56 15.73 5.08
CA LYS A 54 2.43 15.43 5.94
C LYS A 54 1.25 16.34 5.61
N SER A 55 0.05 15.78 5.51
CA SER A 55 -1.19 16.54 5.35
C SER A 55 -2.18 16.18 6.46
N HIS A 56 -2.78 17.18 7.08
CA HIS A 56 -3.88 17.00 8.03
C HIS A 56 -5.25 16.75 7.35
N GLY A 57 -5.25 16.61 6.02
CA GLY A 57 -6.38 16.16 5.22
C GLY A 57 -5.95 15.01 4.32
N TYR A 58 -6.52 14.96 3.11
CA TYR A 58 -6.11 14.00 2.09
C TYR A 58 -5.05 14.60 1.15
N ILE A 59 -4.27 13.75 0.49
CA ILE A 59 -3.34 14.14 -0.57
C ILE A 59 -3.84 13.54 -1.89
N GLU A 60 -3.95 14.35 -2.92
CA GLU A 60 -4.34 13.91 -4.26
C GLU A 60 -3.41 14.49 -5.32
N ALA A 61 -2.93 13.64 -6.23
CA ALA A 61 -2.14 14.04 -7.38
C ALA A 61 -2.71 13.47 -8.69
N GLY A 62 -2.77 14.31 -9.72
CA GLY A 62 -3.26 13.94 -11.05
C GLY A 62 -2.28 13.14 -11.91
N GLU A 63 -1.01 13.06 -11.49
CA GLU A 63 0.00 12.19 -12.11
C GLU A 63 0.59 11.25 -11.06
N PHE A 64 1.75 11.55 -10.46
CA PHE A 64 2.37 10.69 -9.45
C PHE A 64 2.63 11.44 -8.14
N ILE A 65 2.84 10.68 -7.07
CA ILE A 65 3.33 11.18 -5.79
C ILE A 65 4.66 10.49 -5.49
N GLU A 66 5.74 11.25 -5.36
CA GLU A 66 7.05 10.71 -4.99
C GLU A 66 7.66 11.54 -3.85
N ALA A 67 8.13 10.86 -2.80
CA ALA A 67 8.87 11.49 -1.72
C ALA A 67 10.15 10.72 -1.39
N TYR A 68 11.28 11.45 -1.34
CA TYR A 68 12.56 10.91 -0.87
C TYR A 68 12.59 10.67 0.66
N GLY A 69 11.53 11.02 1.37
CA GLY A 69 11.30 10.74 2.78
C GLY A 69 10.03 9.90 2.99
N SER A 70 9.17 10.35 3.91
CA SER A 70 7.87 9.73 4.21
C SER A 70 6.71 10.49 3.57
N ILE A 71 5.60 9.79 3.35
CA ILE A 71 4.32 10.38 2.95
C ILE A 71 3.29 10.05 4.02
N GLU A 72 2.72 11.08 4.64
CA GLU A 72 1.73 10.95 5.71
C GLU A 72 0.47 11.77 5.42
N ALA A 73 -0.71 11.18 5.67
CA ALA A 73 -1.98 11.88 5.55
C ALA A 73 -2.96 11.46 6.66
N ASP A 74 -3.61 12.44 7.29
CA ASP A 74 -4.71 12.16 8.22
C ASP A 74 -6.00 11.74 7.50
N GLY A 75 -6.09 11.99 6.20
CA GLY A 75 -7.10 11.47 5.29
C GLY A 75 -6.58 10.32 4.42
N SER A 76 -7.10 10.23 3.20
CA SER A 76 -6.64 9.29 2.18
C SER A 76 -5.50 9.86 1.33
N ILE A 77 -4.80 9.01 0.61
CA ILE A 77 -3.89 9.41 -0.48
C ILE A 77 -4.39 8.79 -1.77
N LYS A 78 -4.51 9.61 -2.82
CA LYS A 78 -4.89 9.15 -4.16
C LYS A 78 -3.91 9.68 -5.21
N SER A 79 -3.56 8.83 -6.17
CA SER A 79 -2.71 9.19 -7.29
C SER A 79 -3.19 8.51 -8.57
N HIS A 80 -3.24 9.26 -9.67
CA HIS A 80 -3.53 8.71 -11.01
C HIS A 80 -2.32 8.02 -11.67
N GLY A 81 -1.26 7.84 -10.90
CA GLY A 81 0.01 7.23 -11.27
C GLY A 81 0.64 6.56 -10.05
N PRO A 82 1.96 6.35 -10.04
CA PRO A 82 2.61 5.70 -8.92
C PRO A 82 2.60 6.56 -7.65
N ILE A 83 2.65 5.89 -6.50
CA ILE A 83 2.94 6.47 -5.19
C ILE A 83 4.23 5.84 -4.68
N GLU A 84 5.29 6.63 -4.52
CA GLU A 84 6.60 6.15 -4.06
C GLU A 84 7.11 6.92 -2.85
N ALA A 85 7.53 6.20 -1.80
CA ALA A 85 8.20 6.78 -0.64
C ALA A 85 9.50 6.05 -0.31
N TYR A 86 10.57 6.79 -0.05
CA TYR A 86 11.84 6.19 0.36
C TYR A 86 11.84 5.69 1.82
N ARG A 87 10.94 6.20 2.67
CA ARG A 87 10.83 5.76 4.06
C ARG A 87 9.56 4.97 4.27
N PHE A 88 8.43 5.61 4.52
CA PHE A 88 7.17 4.91 4.74
C PHE A 88 6.01 5.72 4.19
N ILE A 89 4.90 5.04 3.93
CA ILE A 89 3.61 5.65 3.63
C ILE A 89 2.68 5.31 4.78
N LYS A 90 2.08 6.32 5.42
CA LYS A 90 1.15 6.12 6.53
C LYS A 90 -0.08 7.00 6.38
N VAL A 91 -1.26 6.39 6.37
CA VAL A 91 -2.53 7.12 6.21
C VAL A 91 -3.60 6.64 7.18
N ASN A 92 -4.46 7.55 7.65
CA ASN A 92 -5.66 7.16 8.41
C ASN A 92 -6.85 6.81 7.51
N GLY A 93 -6.82 7.19 6.23
CA GLY A 93 -7.81 6.81 5.22
C GLY A 93 -7.35 5.62 4.37
N HIS A 94 -7.59 5.73 3.06
CA HIS A 94 -7.21 4.75 2.05
C HIS A 94 -5.97 5.20 1.27
N ILE A 95 -5.25 4.25 0.66
CA ILE A 95 -4.22 4.54 -0.35
C ILE A 95 -4.71 3.96 -1.68
N GLU A 96 -4.84 4.79 -2.69
CA GLU A 96 -5.27 4.41 -4.04
C GLU A 96 -4.28 4.92 -5.09
N ALA A 97 -3.76 4.03 -5.92
CA ALA A 97 -2.91 4.37 -7.05
C ALA A 97 -3.40 3.69 -8.34
N ASP A 98 -3.52 4.46 -9.42
CA ASP A 98 -3.82 3.89 -10.74
C ASP A 98 -2.63 3.15 -11.37
N TRP A 99 -1.46 3.18 -10.73
CA TRP A 99 -0.28 2.38 -11.07
C TRP A 99 0.22 1.64 -9.83
N SER A 100 1.50 1.77 -9.45
CA SER A 100 2.11 1.06 -8.32
C SER A 100 2.08 1.84 -7.02
N ILE A 101 2.11 1.14 -5.89
CA ILE A 101 2.42 1.71 -4.58
C ILE A 101 3.72 1.09 -4.08
N LYS A 102 4.71 1.91 -3.77
CA LYS A 102 6.02 1.44 -3.33
C LYS A 102 6.53 2.24 -2.13
N ALA A 103 6.97 1.53 -1.10
CA ALA A 103 7.75 2.11 -0.02
C ALA A 103 9.00 1.28 0.27
N TYR A 104 10.15 1.91 0.47
CA TYR A 104 11.36 1.17 0.86
C TYR A 104 11.33 0.71 2.33
N GLY A 105 10.51 1.35 3.17
CA GLY A 105 10.10 0.85 4.49
C GLY A 105 8.67 0.31 4.44
N SER A 106 7.82 0.71 5.37
CA SER A 106 6.46 0.17 5.52
C SER A 106 5.38 0.98 4.81
N ILE A 107 4.27 0.31 4.49
CA ILE A 107 3.02 0.92 4.02
C ILE A 107 1.94 0.59 5.05
N GLU A 108 1.31 1.60 5.64
CA GLU A 108 0.22 1.44 6.61
C GLU A 108 -0.98 2.32 6.25
N ALA A 109 -2.15 1.69 6.15
CA ALA A 109 -3.43 2.38 5.99
C ALA A 109 -4.43 1.87 7.02
N TYR A 110 -5.16 2.77 7.69
CA TYR A 110 -6.29 2.34 8.53
C TYR A 110 -7.50 1.89 7.68
N GLY A 111 -7.65 2.43 6.47
CA GLY A 111 -8.56 1.94 5.45
C GLY A 111 -7.93 0.85 4.59
N SER A 112 -8.20 0.92 3.28
CA SER A 112 -7.73 -0.05 2.28
C SER A 112 -6.51 0.45 1.52
N ILE A 113 -5.76 -0.48 0.93
CA ILE A 113 -4.65 -0.20 0.01
C ILE A 113 -5.00 -0.83 -1.35
N GLU A 114 -5.09 -0.02 -2.40
CA GLU A 114 -5.45 -0.46 -3.74
C GLU A 114 -4.51 0.10 -4.81
N ALA A 115 -4.03 -0.78 -5.68
CA ALA A 115 -3.16 -0.42 -6.80
C ALA A 115 -3.54 -1.21 -8.07
N ASN A 116 -3.53 -0.54 -9.22
CA ASN A 116 -3.67 -1.23 -10.52
C ASN A 116 -2.34 -1.83 -11.03
N GLY A 117 -1.23 -1.50 -10.39
CA GLY A 117 0.08 -2.14 -10.54
C GLY A 117 0.49 -2.90 -9.28
N PRO A 118 1.80 -3.13 -9.07
CA PRO A 118 2.30 -3.84 -7.90
C PRO A 118 2.22 -3.00 -6.62
N ILE A 119 2.14 -3.69 -5.47
CA ILE A 119 2.30 -3.09 -4.14
C ILE A 119 3.57 -3.67 -3.51
N GLU A 120 4.54 -2.82 -3.22
CA GLU A 120 5.83 -3.21 -2.65
C GLU A 120 6.19 -2.44 -1.39
N ALA A 121 6.57 -3.15 -0.33
CA ALA A 121 7.18 -2.59 0.86
C ALA A 121 8.49 -3.30 1.19
N GLY A 122 9.57 -2.57 1.48
CA GLY A 122 10.77 -3.17 2.08
C GLY A 122 10.56 -3.58 3.54
N GLY A 123 9.62 -2.92 4.23
CA GLY A 123 9.10 -3.27 5.54
C GLY A 123 7.80 -4.07 5.45
N SER A 124 6.82 -3.73 6.29
CA SER A 124 5.50 -4.37 6.35
C SER A 124 4.46 -3.67 5.47
N ILE A 125 3.44 -4.40 5.02
CA ILE A 125 2.22 -3.82 4.44
C ILE A 125 1.06 -4.10 5.40
N LYS A 126 0.34 -3.07 5.83
CA LYS A 126 -0.79 -3.20 6.74
C LYS A 126 -1.99 -2.36 6.29
N ALA A 127 -3.15 -2.98 6.17
CA ALA A 127 -4.42 -2.32 5.92
C ALA A 127 -5.46 -2.71 6.98
N GLY A 128 -6.21 -1.75 7.51
CA GLY A 128 -7.36 -2.03 8.36
C GLY A 128 -8.58 -2.53 7.56
N GLY A 129 -8.66 -2.17 6.29
CA GLY A 129 -9.59 -2.71 5.28
C GLY A 129 -8.94 -3.83 4.47
N TYR A 130 -9.04 -3.76 3.15
CA TYR A 130 -8.48 -4.75 2.23
C TYR A 130 -7.14 -4.31 1.61
N ILE A 131 -6.40 -5.27 1.06
CA ILE A 131 -5.24 -5.01 0.19
C ILE A 131 -5.52 -5.60 -1.18
N LYS A 132 -5.47 -4.78 -2.23
CA LYS A 132 -5.75 -5.21 -3.61
C LYS A 132 -4.70 -4.68 -4.58
N SER A 133 -4.10 -5.59 -5.32
CA SER A 133 -3.21 -5.28 -6.45
C SER A 133 -3.67 -6.06 -7.66
N SER A 134 -3.67 -5.43 -8.83
CA SER A 134 -3.86 -6.13 -10.12
C SER A 134 -2.60 -6.89 -10.56
N GLU A 135 -1.46 -6.66 -9.91
CA GLU A 135 -0.21 -7.39 -10.09
C GLU A 135 0.19 -8.14 -8.80
N TYR A 136 1.46 -8.13 -8.42
CA TYR A 136 1.96 -8.83 -7.24
C TYR A 136 1.97 -7.93 -6.00
N ILE A 137 1.95 -8.57 -4.83
CA ILE A 137 2.10 -7.90 -3.54
C ILE A 137 3.36 -8.45 -2.87
N LYS A 138 4.28 -7.56 -2.47
CA LYS A 138 5.55 -7.95 -1.87
C LYS A 138 5.88 -7.13 -0.63
N SER A 139 6.22 -7.81 0.44
CA SER A 139 6.69 -7.20 1.68
C SER A 139 8.00 -7.85 2.14
N GLY A 140 8.95 -7.05 2.61
CA GLY A 140 10.17 -7.56 3.25
C GLY A 140 9.94 -8.11 4.66
N TRP A 141 8.81 -7.77 5.29
CA TRP A 141 8.42 -8.31 6.59
C TRP A 141 7.08 -9.05 6.52
N TYR A 142 5.98 -8.50 7.01
CA TYR A 142 4.66 -9.15 6.97
C TYR A 142 3.65 -8.37 6.14
N ILE A 143 2.58 -9.08 5.73
CA ILE A 143 1.40 -8.48 5.11
C ILE A 143 0.19 -8.76 6.00
N GLU A 144 -0.53 -7.72 6.40
CA GLU A 144 -1.72 -7.82 7.25
C GLU A 144 -2.89 -7.00 6.69
N SER A 145 -4.06 -7.62 6.62
CA SER A 145 -5.30 -7.01 6.15
C SER A 145 -6.45 -7.31 7.12
N GLY A 146 -7.27 -6.30 7.41
CA GLY A 146 -8.48 -6.46 8.21
C GLY A 146 -9.66 -7.08 7.46
N ASP A 147 -9.57 -7.17 6.13
CA ASP A 147 -10.55 -7.84 5.27
C ASP A 147 -9.83 -8.81 4.32
N PHE A 148 -9.94 -8.68 2.99
CA PHE A 148 -9.31 -9.59 2.03
C PHE A 148 -7.91 -9.12 1.58
N ILE A 149 -7.15 -10.05 1.01
CA ILE A 149 -5.95 -9.75 0.22
C ILE A 149 -6.14 -10.35 -1.17
N LYS A 150 -6.00 -9.51 -2.21
CA LYS A 150 -6.11 -9.94 -3.61
C LYS A 150 -4.90 -9.45 -4.41
N ALA A 151 -4.18 -10.38 -5.02
CA ALA A 151 -3.21 -10.11 -6.08
C ALA A 151 -3.78 -10.53 -7.46
N GLY A 152 -3.11 -10.08 -8.52
CA GLY A 152 -3.46 -10.36 -9.91
C GLY A 152 -3.49 -11.84 -10.26
N GLU A 153 -4.30 -12.19 -11.26
CA GLU A 153 -4.50 -13.59 -11.70
C GLU A 153 -3.27 -14.24 -12.34
N SER A 154 -2.27 -13.45 -12.71
CA SER A 154 -0.98 -13.92 -13.22
C SER A 154 0.17 -13.54 -12.29
N HIS A 155 -0.12 -13.27 -11.02
CA HIS A 155 0.84 -12.75 -10.05
C HIS A 155 0.76 -13.45 -8.69
N GLY A 156 1.78 -13.25 -7.87
CA GLY A 156 1.94 -13.89 -6.57
C GLY A 156 1.94 -12.91 -5.40
N ILE A 157 2.06 -13.46 -4.20
CA ILE A 157 2.20 -12.70 -2.95
C ILE A 157 3.45 -13.19 -2.23
N SER A 158 4.28 -12.28 -1.72
CA SER A 158 5.45 -12.67 -0.92
C SER A 158 5.64 -11.80 0.32
N ALA A 159 5.96 -12.44 1.44
CA ALA A 159 6.28 -11.81 2.71
C ALA A 159 7.48 -12.49 3.35
N GLY A 160 8.42 -11.70 3.89
CA GLY A 160 9.56 -12.22 4.64
C GLY A 160 9.18 -13.00 5.91
N SER A 161 8.01 -12.71 6.48
CA SER A 161 7.39 -13.35 7.64
C SER A 161 5.98 -13.83 7.25
N TYR A 162 4.95 -13.55 8.03
CA TYR A 162 3.60 -14.05 7.81
C TYR A 162 2.78 -13.20 6.81
N ILE A 163 1.70 -13.82 6.31
CA ILE A 163 0.61 -13.14 5.59
C ILE A 163 -0.67 -13.39 6.39
N THR A 164 -1.46 -12.37 6.67
CA THR A 164 -2.71 -12.53 7.41
C THR A 164 -3.80 -11.63 6.85
N CYS A 165 -4.97 -12.20 6.60
CA CYS A 165 -6.18 -11.47 6.29
C CYS A 165 -7.37 -12.07 7.04
N LYS A 166 -8.37 -11.26 7.42
CA LYS A 166 -9.58 -11.81 8.08
C LYS A 166 -10.57 -12.38 7.08
N GLY A 167 -10.59 -11.83 5.86
CA GLY A 167 -11.41 -12.23 4.73
C GLY A 167 -10.70 -13.23 3.82
N THR A 168 -10.99 -13.17 2.52
CA THR A 168 -10.45 -14.12 1.55
C THR A 168 -9.02 -13.79 1.15
N LEU A 169 -8.24 -14.80 0.77
CA LEU A 169 -6.94 -14.65 0.14
C LEU A 169 -7.01 -15.15 -1.32
N SER A 170 -6.67 -14.29 -2.29
CA SER A 170 -6.73 -14.62 -3.72
C SER A 170 -5.47 -14.17 -4.45
N PHE A 171 -4.89 -15.04 -5.26
CA PHE A 171 -3.75 -14.73 -6.10
C PHE A 171 -3.65 -15.73 -7.26
N GLY A 172 -2.90 -15.37 -8.29
CA GLY A 172 -2.85 -16.08 -9.55
C GLY A 172 -1.81 -17.19 -9.66
N LEU A 173 -0.64 -16.98 -9.06
CA LEU A 173 0.52 -17.86 -9.17
C LEU A 173 0.88 -18.48 -7.83
N LYS A 174 1.89 -17.92 -7.15
CA LYS A 174 2.49 -18.50 -5.95
C LYS A 174 2.42 -17.53 -4.77
N ALA A 175 2.19 -18.07 -3.58
CA ALA A 175 2.39 -17.35 -2.33
C ALA A 175 3.61 -17.88 -1.57
N PHE A 176 4.37 -16.96 -0.98
CA PHE A 176 5.54 -17.24 -0.15
C PHE A 176 5.43 -16.47 1.17
N ALA A 177 5.41 -17.16 2.29
CA ALA A 177 5.48 -16.57 3.62
C ALA A 177 6.64 -17.20 4.40
N GLY A 178 7.42 -16.37 5.08
CA GLY A 178 8.57 -16.79 5.87
C GLY A 178 9.86 -16.94 5.05
N ILE A 179 10.00 -16.21 3.94
CA ILE A 179 11.23 -16.23 3.12
C ILE A 179 12.36 -15.37 3.72
N CYS A 180 12.49 -15.37 5.06
CA CYS A 180 13.51 -14.64 5.80
C CYS A 180 14.89 -15.27 5.60
N VAL A 181 15.84 -14.49 5.09
CA VAL A 181 17.21 -14.95 4.78
C VAL A 181 18.24 -14.61 5.86
N TRP A 182 17.89 -13.75 6.82
CA TRP A 182 18.84 -13.19 7.80
C TRP A 182 18.73 -13.82 9.19
N ARG A 183 17.74 -14.71 9.42
CA ARG A 183 17.65 -15.55 10.62
C ARG A 183 16.70 -16.73 10.39
N GLU A 184 16.79 -17.71 11.28
CA GLU A 184 15.76 -18.75 11.42
C GLU A 184 14.45 -18.15 11.96
N ILE A 185 13.34 -18.74 11.51
CA ILE A 185 11.98 -18.30 11.84
C ILE A 185 11.14 -19.47 12.34
N ALA A 186 10.27 -19.18 13.30
CA ALA A 186 9.34 -20.19 13.83
C ALA A 186 8.16 -20.44 12.87
N ASP A 187 7.44 -21.55 13.06
CA ASP A 187 6.28 -21.89 12.22
C ASP A 187 5.22 -20.78 12.17
N ARG A 188 4.99 -20.09 13.29
CA ARG A 188 4.09 -18.92 13.37
C ARG A 188 4.50 -17.78 12.43
N GLU A 189 5.79 -17.63 12.17
CA GLU A 189 6.35 -16.54 11.34
C GLU A 189 6.41 -16.89 9.85
N LYS A 190 6.03 -18.12 9.48
CA LYS A 190 5.81 -18.53 8.08
C LYS A 190 4.36 -18.93 7.81
N THR A 191 3.45 -18.57 8.72
CA THR A 191 2.02 -18.90 8.60
C THR A 191 1.31 -17.90 7.69
N ILE A 192 0.43 -18.42 6.84
CA ILE A 192 -0.52 -17.66 6.02
C ILE A 192 -1.91 -17.91 6.63
N THR A 193 -2.52 -16.89 7.21
CA THR A 193 -3.84 -17.00 7.83
C THR A 193 -4.88 -16.26 7.00
N CYS A 194 -5.98 -16.93 6.64
CA CYS A 194 -7.11 -16.30 5.98
C CYS A 194 -8.44 -16.93 6.44
N SER A 195 -9.59 -16.34 6.10
CA SER A 195 -10.86 -17.07 6.21
C SER A 195 -10.86 -18.27 5.27
N ARG A 196 -10.55 -18.00 4.00
CA ARG A 196 -10.49 -18.96 2.92
C ARG A 196 -9.56 -18.48 1.81
N MET A 197 -8.78 -19.39 1.25
CA MET A 197 -8.04 -19.18 0.02
C MET A 197 -8.92 -19.53 -1.18
N ILE A 198 -8.98 -18.62 -2.15
CA ILE A 198 -9.78 -18.79 -3.36
C ILE A 198 -8.92 -18.59 -4.61
N GLY A 199 -9.42 -19.10 -5.74
CA GLY A 199 -8.73 -19.01 -7.03
C GLY A 199 -7.74 -20.15 -7.28
N ARG A 200 -6.88 -19.98 -8.28
CA ARG A 200 -5.95 -21.02 -8.77
C ARG A 200 -4.56 -20.95 -8.13
N GLY A 201 -4.29 -19.92 -7.34
CA GLY A 201 -2.99 -19.71 -6.71
C GLY A 201 -2.63 -20.84 -5.76
N LYS A 202 -1.32 -21.09 -5.62
CA LYS A 202 -0.77 -22.11 -4.72
C LYS A 202 0.19 -21.50 -3.70
N VAL A 203 0.05 -21.86 -2.44
CA VAL A 203 1.09 -21.59 -1.43
C VAL A 203 2.29 -22.49 -1.73
N GLU A 204 3.39 -21.90 -2.17
CA GLU A 204 4.61 -22.64 -2.51
C GLU A 204 5.52 -22.82 -1.29
N TYR A 205 5.55 -21.82 -0.41
CA TYR A 205 6.28 -21.88 0.85
C TYR A 205 5.51 -21.11 1.93
N GLY A 206 5.42 -21.73 3.11
CA GLY A 206 4.62 -21.24 4.24
C GLY A 206 3.57 -22.26 4.67
N ILE A 207 2.90 -21.99 5.79
CA ILE A 207 1.87 -22.85 6.38
C ILE A 207 0.52 -22.16 6.21
N LEU A 208 -0.34 -22.67 5.32
CA LEU A 208 -1.70 -22.13 5.16
C LEU A 208 -2.60 -22.60 6.30
N VAL A 209 -3.30 -21.66 6.92
CA VAL A 209 -4.32 -21.89 7.95
C VAL A 209 -5.58 -21.13 7.57
N GLU A 210 -6.59 -21.87 7.12
CA GLU A 210 -7.94 -21.33 6.88
C GLU A 210 -8.76 -21.42 8.17
N THR A 211 -9.48 -20.33 8.48
CA THR A 211 -10.26 -20.22 9.73
C THR A 211 -11.73 -20.61 9.56
N ASP A 212 -12.25 -20.61 8.33
CA ASP A 212 -13.59 -21.11 8.05
C ASP A 212 -13.61 -22.65 7.97
N LYS A 213 -14.23 -23.30 8.95
CA LYS A 213 -14.25 -24.77 9.11
C LYS A 213 -15.47 -25.45 8.45
N ASN A 214 -16.36 -24.71 7.79
CA ASN A 214 -17.67 -25.23 7.38
C ASN A 214 -17.75 -25.80 5.95
N PHE A 215 -16.64 -26.02 5.26
CA PHE A 215 -16.67 -26.67 3.94
C PHE A 215 -16.49 -28.19 4.08
N LYS A 216 -17.60 -28.94 4.15
CA LYS A 216 -17.59 -30.34 3.72
C LYS A 216 -17.19 -30.34 2.24
N SER A 217 -16.09 -31.00 1.90
CA SER A 217 -15.81 -31.35 0.52
C SER A 217 -17.01 -32.10 -0.05
N GLU A 218 -17.66 -31.57 -1.09
CA GLU A 218 -18.57 -32.34 -1.94
C GLU A 218 -17.75 -33.32 -2.81
N ILE A 219 -17.05 -34.25 -2.15
CA ILE A 219 -16.45 -35.42 -2.78
C ILE A 219 -16.70 -36.59 -1.83
N GLU A 220 -17.95 -37.00 -1.70
CA GLU A 220 -18.29 -38.36 -1.32
C GLU A 220 -19.70 -38.71 -1.83
N GLU A 221 -19.78 -39.84 -2.50
CA GLU A 221 -20.98 -40.54 -3.01
C GLU A 221 -21.55 -40.13 -4.37
N VAL A 222 -20.81 -40.46 -5.43
CA VAL A 222 -21.42 -41.25 -6.51
C VAL A 222 -20.95 -42.69 -6.31
N LYS A 223 -21.74 -43.47 -5.57
CA LYS A 223 -21.74 -44.93 -5.65
C LYS A 223 -22.66 -45.37 -6.77
#